data_AF-A0A3R9RM80-F1
#
_entry.id   AF-A0A3R9RM80-F1
#
_cell.length_a   1.000
_cell.length_b   1.000
_cell.length_c   1.000
_cell.angle_alpha   90.00
_cell.angle_beta   90.00
_cell.angle_gamma   90.00
#
_symmetry.space_group_name_H-M   'P 1'
#
loop_
_entity.id
_entity.type
_entity.pdbx_description
1 polymer ?
#
loop_
_entity_poly.entity_id
_entity_poly.type
_entity_poly.pdbx_seq_one_letter_code
_entity_poly.pdbx_strand_id
1 'polypeptide(L)' 'MGCSSATSKQSEEITVYTAVEADQLKQYQEELHKAYPELKVKWVRDSTGVITAKLLAEQKNPQADVVFGVA' A
#
# COMPACT_ATOMS: atom_id res chain seq x y z
N MET A 1 -26.22 -28.07 11.97
CA MET A 1 -26.46 -26.92 11.06
C MET A 1 -26.27 -25.68 11.91
N GLY A 2 -25.30 -24.79 11.73
CA GLY A 2 -24.61 -24.32 10.54
C GLY A 2 -24.42 -22.82 10.76
N CYS A 3 -23.35 -22.43 11.44
CA CYS A 3 -22.92 -21.03 11.48
C CYS A 3 -21.83 -20.91 10.42
N SER A 4 -22.25 -20.67 9.18
CA SER A 4 -21.35 -20.30 8.11
C SER A 4 -20.80 -18.92 8.41
N SER A 5 -19.56 -18.87 8.88
CA SER A 5 -18.78 -17.64 8.94
C SER A 5 -18.63 -17.12 7.51
N ALA A 6 -19.48 -16.19 7.11
CA ALA A 6 -19.27 -15.42 5.90
C ALA A 6 -18.04 -14.54 6.15
N THR A 7 -16.86 -15.05 5.78
CA THR A 7 -15.67 -14.21 5.64
C THR A 7 -15.95 -13.28 4.47
N SER A 8 -16.45 -12.09 4.77
CA SER A 8 -16.48 -10.97 3.85
C SER A 8 -15.04 -10.76 3.37
N LYS A 9 -14.71 -11.20 2.14
CA LYS A 9 -13.56 -10.69 1.40
C LYS A 9 -13.84 -9.22 1.12
N GLN A 10 -13.66 -8.37 2.13
CA GLN A 10 -13.52 -6.96 1.88
C GLN A 10 -12.26 -6.84 1.04
N SER A 11 -12.43 -6.39 -0.21
CA SER A 11 -11.29 -5.96 -1.00
C SER A 11 -10.66 -4.80 -0.25
N GLU A 12 -9.69 -5.11 0.60
CA GLU A 12 -8.94 -4.13 1.36
C GLU A 12 -8.09 -3.38 0.33
N GLU A 13 -8.41 -2.10 0.17
CA GLU A 13 -7.59 -1.19 -0.59
C GLU A 13 -6.60 -0.55 0.39
N ILE A 14 -5.32 -0.80 0.18
CA ILE A 14 -4.24 -0.20 0.97
C ILE A 14 -3.41 0.72 0.09
N THR A 15 -3.03 1.86 0.64
CA THR A 15 -2.18 2.82 -0.04
C THR A 15 -0.78 2.76 0.54
N VAL A 16 0.20 2.43 -0.30
CA VAL A 16 1.60 2.22 0.09
C VAL A 16 2.46 3.31 -0.51
N TYR A 17 3.10 4.10 0.35
CA TYR A 17 4.02 5.17 -0.03
C TYR A 17 5.45 4.67 0.09
N THR A 18 6.24 4.90 -0.94
CA THR A 18 7.62 4.45 -0.94
C THR A 18 8.54 5.36 -1.72
N ALA A 19 9.80 5.38 -1.29
CA ALA A 19 10.89 6.02 -2.01
C ALA A 19 11.90 5.01 -2.59
N VAL A 20 11.56 3.71 -2.61
CA VAL A 20 12.40 2.70 -3.27
C VAL A 20 12.36 2.86 -4.79
N GLU A 21 13.38 2.30 -5.45
CA GLU A 21 13.49 2.31 -6.90
C GLU A 21 12.34 1.56 -7.58
N ALA A 22 11.95 2.05 -8.77
CA ALA A 22 10.80 1.51 -9.50
C ALA A 22 10.96 0.04 -9.88
N ASP A 23 12.20 -0.42 -10.10
CA ASP A 23 12.48 -1.82 -10.46
C ASP A 23 12.22 -2.77 -9.29
N GLN A 24 12.62 -2.40 -8.07
CA GLN A 24 12.30 -3.18 -6.88
C GLN A 24 10.79 -3.15 -6.60
N LEU A 25 10.17 -1.98 -6.76
CA LEU A 25 8.75 -1.82 -6.54
C LEU A 25 7.89 -2.75 -7.42
N LYS A 26 8.26 -2.90 -8.69
CA LYS A 26 7.56 -3.81 -9.60
C LYS A 26 7.61 -5.26 -9.12
N GLN A 27 8.76 -5.71 -8.63
CA GLN A 27 8.89 -7.07 -8.09
C GLN A 27 7.98 -7.27 -6.87
N TYR A 28 7.96 -6.30 -5.95
CA TYR A 28 7.04 -6.34 -4.80
C TYR A 28 5.57 -6.31 -5.23
N GLN A 29 5.21 -5.51 -6.23
CA GLN A 29 3.85 -5.46 -6.78
C GLN A 29 3.40 -6.81 -7.32
N GLU A 30 4.24 -7.47 -8.09
CA GLU A 30 3.93 -8.78 -8.67
C GLU A 30 3.83 -9.87 -7.60
N GLU A 31 4.74 -9.88 -6.64
CA GLU A 31 4.72 -10.82 -5.52
C GLU A 31 3.51 -10.62 -4.61
N LEU A 32 3.17 -9.37 -4.27
CA LEU A 32 1.97 -9.04 -3.51
C LEU A 32 0.70 -9.42 -4.26
N HIS A 33 0.64 -9.15 -5.56
CA HIS A 33 -0.53 -9.52 -6.36
C HIS A 33 -0.67 -11.04 -6.49
N LYS A 34 0.43 -11.79 -6.55
CA LYS A 34 0.41 -13.26 -6.50
C LYS A 34 -0.02 -13.81 -5.13
N ALA A 35 0.47 -13.22 -4.05
CA ALA A 35 0.15 -13.65 -2.69
C ALA A 35 -1.28 -13.26 -2.27
N TYR A 36 -1.73 -12.09 -2.70
CA TYR A 36 -3.01 -11.48 -2.34
C TYR A 36 -3.71 -10.87 -3.58
N PRO A 37 -4.27 -11.70 -4.47
CA PRO A 37 -4.93 -11.23 -5.70
C PRO A 37 -6.25 -10.46 -5.42
N GLU A 38 -6.82 -10.62 -4.23
CA GLU A 38 -8.01 -9.90 -3.78
C GLU A 38 -7.73 -8.52 -3.15
N LEU A 39 -6.47 -8.23 -2.84
CA LEU A 39 -6.03 -6.99 -2.21
C LEU A 39 -5.76 -5.94 -3.30
N LYS A 40 -6.33 -4.75 -3.16
CA LYS A 40 -6.04 -3.63 -4.05
C LYS A 40 -4.94 -2.78 -3.44
N VAL A 41 -3.75 -2.79 -4.02
CA VAL A 41 -2.64 -1.99 -3.50
C VAL A 41 -2.42 -0.78 -4.39
N LYS A 42 -2.61 0.41 -3.83
CA LYS A 42 -2.31 1.67 -4.49
C LYS A 42 -0.90 2.10 -4.14
N TRP A 43 -0.01 1.99 -5.11
CA TRP A 43 1.40 2.33 -4.93
C TRP A 43 1.65 3.79 -5.32
N VAL A 44 2.21 4.56 -4.40
CA VAL A 44 2.69 5.91 -4.65
C VAL A 44 4.19 5.91 -4.44
N ARG A 45 4.93 6.14 -5.52
CA ARG A 45 6.40 6.08 -5.54
C ARG A 45 6.97 7.40 -6.04
N ASP A 46 7.58 8.12 -5.12
CA ASP A 46 8.24 9.40 -5.37
C ASP A 46 9.54 9.49 -4.57
N SER A 47 10.31 10.56 -4.75
CA SER A 47 11.53 10.77 -3.97
C SER A 47 11.21 10.92 -2.48
N THR A 48 12.15 10.54 -1.61
CA THR A 48 11.99 10.62 -0.14
C THR A 48 11.54 11.99 0.32
N GLY A 49 12.09 13.06 -0.28
CA GLY A 49 11.70 14.43 0.04
C GLY A 49 10.26 14.75 -0.36
N VAL A 50 9.79 14.25 -1.51
CA VAL A 50 8.40 14.44 -1.96
C VAL A 50 7.44 13.66 -1.09
N ILE A 51 7.73 12.39 -0.78
CA ILE A 51 6.90 11.58 0.12
C ILE A 51 6.84 12.21 1.51
N THR A 52 7.98 12.67 2.05
CA THR A 52 8.02 13.34 3.36
C THR A 52 7.21 14.63 3.36
N ALA A 53 7.36 15.47 2.32
CA ALA A 53 6.57 16.69 2.18
C ALA A 53 5.06 16.39 2.08
N LYS A 54 4.70 15.31 1.36
CA LYS A 54 3.33 14.87 1.20
C LYS A 54 2.75 14.36 2.52
N LEU A 55 3.50 13.58 3.30
CA LEU A 55 3.11 13.13 4.65
C LEU A 55 2.95 14.31 5.62
N LEU A 56 3.84 15.32 5.55
CA LEU A 56 3.71 16.55 6.33
C LEU A 56 2.46 17.34 5.94
N ALA A 57 2.15 17.43 4.64
CA ALA A 57 0.94 18.08 4.14
C ALA A 57 -0.34 17.29 4.47
N GLU A 58 -0.27 15.97 4.44
CA GLU A 58 -1.36 15.03 4.72
C GLU A 58 -1.48 14.70 6.22
N GLN A 59 -0.73 15.36 7.11
CA GLN A 59 -0.75 15.10 8.56
C GLN A 59 -2.17 15.10 9.16
N LYS A 60 -3.06 15.94 8.63
CA LYS A 60 -4.46 16.03 9.08
C LYS A 60 -5.42 15.06 8.40
N ASN A 61 -5.00 14.41 7.32
CA ASN A 61 -5.80 13.45 6.55
C ASN A 61 -4.88 12.43 5.87
N PRO A 62 -4.35 11.45 6.63
CA PRO A 62 -3.38 10.50 6.11
C PRO A 62 -4.02 9.67 4.98
N GLN A 63 -3.37 9.65 3.81
CA GLN A 63 -3.78 8.83 2.67
C GLN A 63 -2.95 7.55 2.55
N ALA A 64 -1.82 7.46 3.24
CA ALA A 64 -0.94 6.30 3.21
C ALA A 64 -1.20 5.40 4.43
N ASP A 65 -1.47 4.13 4.18
CA ASP A 65 -1.59 3.10 5.21
C ASP A 65 -0.22 2.55 5.60
N VAL A 66 0.69 2.45 4.62
CA VAL A 66 2.04 1.93 4.80
C VAL A 66 3.03 2.88 4.16
N VAL A 67 4.10 3.20 4.89
CA VAL A 67 5.25 3.93 4.35
C VAL A 67 6.49 3.07 4.53
N PHE A 68 7.21 2.77 3.45
CA PHE A 68 8.43 1.96 3.52
C PHE A 68 9.54 2.50 2.61
N GLY A 69 10.79 2.31 3.02
CA GLY A 69 11.96 2.78 2.25
C GLY A 69 12.13 4.30 2.26
N VAL A 70 11.55 4.99 3.23
CA VAL A 70 11.86 6.40 3.54
C VAL A 70 12.89 6.40 4.68
N ALA A 71 13.99 7.14 4.50
CA ALA A 71 15.09 7.25 5.45
C ALA A 71 15.39 8.73 5.73
#